data_AF-A0A0P1FCH1-F1
#
_entry.id   AF-A0A0P1FCH1-F1
#
_cell.length_a   1.000
_cell.length_b   1.000
_cell.length_c   1.000
_cell.angle_alpha   90.00
_cell.angle_beta   90.00
_cell.angle_gamma   90.00
#
_symmetry.space_group_name_H-M   'P 1'
#
loop_
_entity.id
_entity.type
_entity.pdbx_description
1 polymer ?
#
loop_
_entity_poly.entity_id
_entity_poly.type
_entity_poly.pdbx_seq_one_letter_code
_entity_poly.pdbx_strand_id
1 'polypeptide(L)'
;MNTKYLPGILAMAAIVVASNILVQFLFGNWLTWGAFTYPLAFLVTDVMNRVYGAAAARRVVLAGFVVGVICSFIGTQIMLEGDGFTYPAVTLRIAIGSGLAFLTAQLLDVAVFDEMREGAWWRAPLASTLIGSSVDTIIFFSVAFSGALSFIEPSNDVSWAAEMLPLLGAGPVVPLWVSLAFADWMVKLSLALLALVPFRIIVGSLTARTT
;
A
#
# COMPACT_ATOMS: atom_id res chain seq x y z
N MET A 1 16.19 -20.33 -9.19
CA MET A 1 15.77 -18.92 -8.94
C MET A 1 16.96 -18.01 -9.21
N ASN A 2 16.83 -17.00 -10.06
CA ASN A 2 17.93 -16.08 -10.37
C ASN A 2 18.18 -15.21 -9.12
N THR A 3 19.34 -15.33 -8.47
CA THR A 3 19.70 -14.64 -7.21
C THR A 3 19.65 -13.12 -7.31
N LYS A 4 19.65 -12.57 -8.54
CA LYS A 4 19.56 -11.15 -8.86
C LYS A 4 18.30 -10.45 -8.30
N TYR A 5 17.19 -11.16 -8.11
CA TYR A 5 15.93 -10.54 -7.65
C TYR A 5 15.71 -10.66 -6.14
N LEU A 6 16.55 -11.44 -5.45
CA LEU A 6 16.38 -11.75 -4.04
C LEU A 6 16.37 -10.50 -3.14
N PRO A 7 17.25 -9.49 -3.34
CA PRO A 7 17.21 -8.28 -2.52
C PRO A 7 15.87 -7.53 -2.63
N GLY A 8 15.32 -7.41 -3.84
CA GLY A 8 14.04 -6.76 -4.08
C GLY A 8 12.87 -7.53 -3.45
N ILE A 9 12.88 -8.87 -3.56
CA ILE A 9 11.87 -9.72 -2.91
C ILE A 9 11.92 -9.57 -1.40
N LEU A 10 13.10 -9.60 -0.80
CA LEU A 10 13.28 -9.45 0.65
C LEU A 10 12.86 -8.06 1.14
N ALA A 11 13.23 -7.00 0.41
CA ALA A 11 12.82 -5.64 0.74
C ALA A 11 11.30 -5.48 0.67
N MET A 12 10.67 -5.96 -0.41
CA MET A 12 9.21 -5.94 -0.55
C MET A 12 8.53 -6.73 0.56
N ALA A 13 8.97 -7.96 0.84
CA ALA A 13 8.43 -8.77 1.92
C ALA A 13 8.55 -8.07 3.28
N ALA A 14 9.72 -7.51 3.60
CA ALA A 14 9.94 -6.79 4.85
C ALA A 14 9.02 -5.58 5.00
N ILE A 15 8.83 -4.79 3.94
CA ILE A 15 7.91 -3.64 3.94
C ILE A 15 6.47 -4.11 4.13
N VAL A 16 6.04 -5.16 3.45
CA VAL A 16 4.68 -5.70 3.57
C VAL A 16 4.42 -6.22 4.99
N VAL A 17 5.35 -7.00 5.56
CA VAL A 17 5.23 -7.47 6.95
C VAL A 17 5.19 -6.29 7.92
N ALA A 18 6.13 -5.35 7.78
CA ALA A 18 6.19 -4.16 8.64
C ALA A 18 4.89 -3.36 8.55
N SER A 19 4.35 -3.14 7.35
CA SER A 19 3.11 -2.38 7.15
C SER A 19 1.90 -3.07 7.79
N ASN A 20 1.80 -4.41 7.70
CA ASN A 20 0.73 -5.19 8.33
C ASN A 20 0.80 -5.19 9.87
N ILE A 21 2.00 -5.05 10.44
CA ILE A 21 2.18 -4.89 11.90
C ILE A 21 1.89 -3.44 12.30
N LEU A 22 2.48 -2.49 11.59
CA LEU A 22 2.43 -1.06 11.90
C LEU A 22 1.04 -0.45 11.69
N VAL A 23 0.17 -1.06 10.89
CA VAL A 23 -1.22 -0.63 10.75
C VAL A 23 -2.00 -0.74 12.07
N GLN A 24 -1.56 -1.57 13.02
CA GLN A 24 -2.20 -1.75 14.32
C GLN A 24 -1.87 -0.61 15.31
N PHE A 25 -0.91 0.26 14.97
CA PHE A 25 -0.47 1.35 15.83
C PHE A 25 -0.89 2.70 15.26
N LEU A 26 -1.71 3.43 16.02
CA LEU A 26 -2.17 4.76 15.63
C LEU A 26 -1.02 5.78 15.65
N PHE A 27 -1.06 6.67 14.67
CA PHE A 27 -0.25 7.88 14.57
C PHE A 27 -1.19 9.09 14.59
N GLY A 28 -1.30 9.72 15.76
CA GLY A 28 -2.31 10.74 16.02
C GLY A 28 -3.72 10.14 15.97
N ASN A 29 -4.69 10.95 15.53
CA ASN A 29 -6.11 10.57 15.59
C ASN A 29 -6.66 10.00 14.27
N TRP A 30 -5.86 9.97 13.20
CA TRP A 30 -6.38 9.75 11.84
C TRP A 30 -5.63 8.69 11.04
N LEU A 31 -4.36 8.44 11.32
CA LEU A 31 -3.55 7.53 10.52
C LEU A 31 -2.89 6.48 11.41
N THR A 32 -2.32 5.47 10.77
CA THR A 32 -1.53 4.42 11.42
C THR A 32 -0.10 4.49 10.89
N TRP A 33 0.83 3.88 11.61
CA TRP A 33 2.22 3.78 11.13
C TRP A 33 2.34 2.96 9.82
N GLY A 34 1.34 2.12 9.53
CA GLY A 34 1.20 1.43 8.24
C GLY A 34 1.15 2.39 7.04
N ALA A 35 0.45 3.52 7.16
CA ALA A 35 0.30 4.50 6.08
C ALA A 35 1.64 5.14 5.64
N PHE A 36 2.64 5.17 6.55
CA PHE A 36 3.96 5.73 6.25
C PHE A 36 4.95 4.70 5.70
N THR A 37 4.73 3.43 5.99
CA THR A 37 5.65 2.35 5.60
C THR A 37 5.25 1.70 4.29
N TYR A 38 3.94 1.54 4.05
CA TYR A 38 3.42 0.94 2.84
C TYR A 38 3.88 1.63 1.54
N PRO A 39 3.95 2.98 1.44
CA PRO A 39 4.34 3.66 0.20
C PRO A 39 5.77 3.31 -0.26
N LEU A 40 6.64 2.84 0.64
CA LEU A 40 7.97 2.35 0.30
C LEU A 40 7.93 1.10 -0.60
N ALA A 41 6.82 0.37 -0.64
CA ALA A 41 6.64 -0.76 -1.55
C ALA A 41 6.71 -0.31 -3.02
N PHE A 42 6.10 0.83 -3.37
CA PHE A 42 6.17 1.41 -4.71
C PHE A 42 7.62 1.75 -5.09
N LEU A 43 8.40 2.32 -4.17
CA LEU A 43 9.82 2.58 -4.39
C LEU A 43 10.60 1.30 -4.73
N VAL A 44 10.35 0.19 -4.03
CA VAL A 44 10.98 -1.10 -4.34
C VAL A 44 10.57 -1.58 -5.72
N THR A 45 9.29 -1.51 -6.06
CA THR A 45 8.77 -1.90 -7.37
C THR A 45 9.39 -1.08 -8.50
N ASP A 46 9.45 0.24 -8.36
CA ASP A 46 10.04 1.17 -9.32
C ASP A 46 11.53 0.91 -9.55
N VAL A 47 12.30 0.70 -8.47
CA VAL A 47 13.73 0.36 -8.56
C VAL A 47 13.91 -0.95 -9.33
N MET A 48 13.12 -1.97 -8.99
CA MET A 48 13.20 -3.27 -9.64
C MET A 48 12.80 -3.19 -11.12
N ASN A 49 11.79 -2.39 -11.46
CA ASN A 49 11.35 -2.17 -12.82
C ASN A 49 12.42 -1.45 -13.65
N ARG A 50 13.04 -0.42 -13.07
CA ARG A 50 14.11 0.33 -13.74
C ARG A 50 15.34 -0.52 -14.03
N VAL A 51 15.83 -1.25 -13.03
CA VAL A 51 17.11 -1.97 -13.09
C VAL A 51 16.97 -3.32 -13.78
N TYR A 52 15.87 -4.03 -13.55
CA TYR A 52 15.69 -5.42 -13.99
C TYR A 52 14.49 -5.63 -14.93
N GLY A 53 13.70 -4.59 -15.20
CA GLY A 53 12.56 -4.62 -16.11
C GLY A 53 11.24 -5.07 -15.46
N ALA A 54 10.14 -4.87 -16.19
CA ALA A 54 8.79 -5.14 -15.72
C ALA A 54 8.57 -6.59 -15.27
N ALA A 55 9.20 -7.57 -15.96
CA ALA A 55 9.07 -8.98 -15.58
C ALA A 55 9.66 -9.29 -14.19
N ALA A 56 10.75 -8.62 -13.81
CA ALA A 56 11.33 -8.76 -12.48
C ALA A 56 10.47 -8.06 -11.42
N ALA A 57 10.00 -6.85 -11.72
CA ALA A 57 9.10 -6.10 -10.85
C ALA A 57 7.81 -6.88 -10.53
N ARG A 58 7.15 -7.47 -11.55
CA ARG A 58 5.96 -8.33 -11.36
C ARG A 58 6.21 -9.51 -10.43
N ARG A 59 7.40 -10.12 -10.46
CA ARG A 59 7.77 -11.22 -9.54
C ARG A 59 7.92 -10.74 -8.11
N VAL A 60 8.51 -9.55 -7.91
CA VAL A 60 8.64 -8.93 -6.58
C VAL A 60 7.27 -8.59 -6.02
N VAL A 61 6.39 -8.00 -6.85
CA VAL A 61 4.99 -7.73 -6.48
C VAL A 61 4.27 -9.01 -6.10
N LEU A 62 4.35 -10.08 -6.89
CA LEU A 62 3.70 -11.35 -6.57
C LEU A 62 4.23 -11.95 -5.26
N ALA A 63 5.53 -11.87 -5.00
CA ALA A 63 6.10 -12.33 -3.73
C ALA A 63 5.57 -11.48 -2.55
N GLY A 64 5.54 -10.16 -2.69
CA GLY A 64 4.93 -9.25 -1.71
C GLY A 64 3.46 -9.55 -1.46
N PHE A 65 2.69 -9.84 -2.51
CA PHE A 65 1.28 -10.23 -2.42
C PHE A 65 1.11 -11.54 -1.63
N VAL A 66 1.89 -12.57 -1.93
CA VAL A 66 1.84 -13.85 -1.18
C VAL A 66 2.17 -13.62 0.29
N VAL A 67 3.20 -12.82 0.60
CA VAL A 67 3.55 -12.45 1.97
C VAL A 67 2.39 -11.70 2.64
N GLY A 68 1.77 -10.74 1.95
CA GLY A 68 0.63 -9.97 2.45
C GLY A 68 -0.59 -10.84 2.74
N VAL A 69 -0.88 -11.84 1.89
CA VAL A 69 -1.95 -12.82 2.12
C VAL A 69 -1.65 -13.65 3.36
N ILE A 70 -0.42 -14.12 3.54
CA ILE A 70 0.00 -14.87 4.73
C ILE A 70 -0.12 -14.00 5.98
N CYS A 71 0.36 -12.75 5.95
CA CYS A 71 0.22 -11.81 7.06
C CYS A 71 -1.24 -11.53 7.40
N SER A 72 -2.09 -11.34 6.39
CA SER A 72 -3.52 -11.10 6.59
C SER A 72 -4.19 -12.33 7.21
N PHE A 73 -3.88 -13.54 6.73
CA PHE A 73 -4.38 -14.79 7.29
C PHE A 73 -3.95 -14.98 8.74
N ILE A 74 -2.69 -14.72 9.07
CA ILE A 74 -2.21 -14.74 10.47
C ILE A 74 -2.94 -13.67 11.29
N GLY A 75 -3.12 -12.47 10.74
CA GLY A 75 -3.84 -11.38 11.37
C GLY A 75 -5.31 -11.71 11.68
N THR A 76 -5.97 -12.56 10.89
CA THR A 76 -7.33 -13.01 11.22
C THR A 76 -7.37 -13.95 12.43
N GLN A 77 -6.25 -14.61 12.77
CA GLN A 77 -6.13 -15.49 13.93
C GLN A 77 -5.73 -14.73 15.21
N ILE A 78 -5.16 -13.53 15.06
CA ILE A 78 -4.77 -12.68 16.17
C ILE A 78 -5.99 -11.87 16.61
N MET A 79 -6.49 -12.16 17.80
CA MET A 79 -7.57 -11.41 18.42
C MET A 79 -7.01 -10.23 19.20
N LEU A 80 -7.54 -9.03 18.96
CA LEU A 80 -7.28 -7.82 19.71
C LEU A 80 -8.47 -7.50 20.62
N GLU A 81 -8.18 -6.90 21.76
CA GLU A 81 -9.20 -6.43 22.71
C GLU A 81 -9.25 -4.90 22.64
N GLY A 82 -10.45 -4.36 22.44
CA GLY A 82 -10.71 -2.92 22.44
C GLY A 82 -12.16 -2.63 22.84
N ASP A 83 -12.36 -1.62 23.68
CA ASP A 83 -13.68 -1.16 24.16
C ASP A 83 -14.61 -2.27 24.69
N GLY A 84 -14.03 -3.30 25.33
CA GLY A 84 -14.77 -4.43 25.90
C GLY A 84 -15.19 -5.51 24.89
N PHE A 85 -14.76 -5.39 23.63
CA PHE A 85 -14.98 -6.37 22.58
C PHE A 85 -13.66 -6.98 22.09
N THR A 86 -13.75 -8.20 21.59
CA THR A 86 -12.64 -8.91 20.96
C THR A 86 -12.89 -8.99 19.46
N TYR A 87 -11.93 -8.56 18.65
CA TYR A 87 -12.04 -8.55 17.19
C TYR A 87 -10.72 -9.02 16.52
N PRO A 88 -10.76 -9.58 15.31
CA PRO A 88 -9.55 -9.94 14.59
C PRO A 88 -8.71 -8.71 14.24
N ALA A 89 -7.39 -8.81 14.36
CA ALA A 89 -6.45 -7.77 13.94
C ALA A 89 -6.58 -7.44 12.45
N VAL A 90 -6.99 -8.42 11.64
CA VAL A 90 -7.34 -8.25 10.22
C VAL A 90 -8.67 -8.91 9.96
N THR A 91 -9.66 -8.13 9.54
CA THR A 91 -10.99 -8.63 9.20
C THR A 91 -10.98 -9.20 7.77
N LEU A 92 -11.96 -10.02 7.41
CA LEU A 92 -12.04 -10.60 6.06
C LEU A 92 -12.09 -9.50 4.99
N ARG A 93 -12.86 -8.43 5.24
CA ARG A 93 -12.94 -7.30 4.32
C ARG A 93 -11.63 -6.54 4.17
N ILE A 94 -10.91 -6.33 5.27
CA ILE A 94 -9.59 -5.70 5.22
C ILE A 94 -8.61 -6.57 4.42
N ALA A 95 -8.63 -7.90 4.61
CA ALA A 95 -7.79 -8.82 3.85
C ALA A 95 -8.11 -8.83 2.34
N ILE A 96 -9.40 -8.85 1.98
CA ILE A 96 -9.82 -8.78 0.57
C ILE A 96 -9.45 -7.42 -0.03
N GLY A 97 -9.74 -6.34 0.69
CA GLY A 97 -9.44 -4.97 0.25
C GLY A 97 -7.95 -4.74 0.06
N SER A 98 -7.11 -5.15 1.01
CA SER A 98 -5.66 -5.01 0.94
C SER A 98 -5.07 -5.85 -0.19
N GLY A 99 -5.54 -7.09 -0.38
CA GLY A 99 -5.09 -7.96 -1.47
C GLY A 99 -5.43 -7.40 -2.85
N LEU A 100 -6.68 -6.94 -3.04
CA LEU A 100 -7.13 -6.35 -4.30
C LEU A 100 -6.40 -5.04 -4.60
N ALA A 101 -6.32 -4.13 -3.62
CA ALA A 101 -5.65 -2.85 -3.75
C ALA A 101 -4.17 -3.04 -4.08
N PHE A 102 -3.46 -3.86 -3.29
CA PHE A 102 -2.04 -4.14 -3.50
C PHE A 102 -1.77 -4.68 -4.90
N LEU A 103 -2.48 -5.74 -5.31
CA LEU A 103 -2.18 -6.40 -6.59
C LEU A 103 -2.49 -5.50 -7.78
N THR A 104 -3.64 -4.83 -7.77
CA THR A 104 -4.05 -3.94 -8.86
C THR A 104 -3.16 -2.71 -8.95
N ALA A 105 -2.89 -2.04 -7.83
CA ALA A 105 -2.06 -0.85 -7.78
C ALA A 105 -0.61 -1.12 -8.17
N GLN A 106 -0.01 -2.19 -7.66
CA GLN A 106 1.38 -2.53 -7.95
C GLN A 106 1.56 -3.01 -9.39
N LEU A 107 0.60 -3.74 -9.96
CA LEU A 107 0.67 -4.13 -11.37
C LEU A 107 0.47 -2.93 -12.31
N LEU A 108 -0.44 -2.01 -11.95
CA LEU A 108 -0.65 -0.77 -12.68
C LEU A 108 0.58 0.14 -12.61
N ASP A 109 1.19 0.26 -11.44
CA ASP A 109 2.46 0.96 -11.23
C ASP A 109 3.55 0.40 -12.17
N VAL A 110 3.75 -0.92 -12.19
CA VAL A 110 4.71 -1.55 -13.11
C VAL A 110 4.42 -1.23 -14.57
N ALA A 111 3.15 -1.26 -14.99
CA ALA A 111 2.75 -1.00 -16.37
C ALA A 111 2.97 0.47 -16.76
N VAL A 112 2.50 1.42 -15.95
CA VAL A 112 2.68 2.86 -16.18
C VAL A 112 4.16 3.23 -16.17
N PHE A 113 4.93 2.68 -15.22
CA PHE A 113 6.35 2.95 -15.12
C PHE A 113 7.10 2.47 -16.37
N ASP A 114 6.83 1.25 -16.83
CA ASP A 114 7.53 0.65 -17.97
C ASP A 114 7.22 1.42 -19.26
N GLU A 115 5.99 1.88 -19.44
CA GLU A 115 5.59 2.74 -20.57
C GLU A 115 6.31 4.10 -20.54
N MET A 116 6.46 4.69 -19.35
CA MET A 116 7.08 6.01 -19.19
C MET A 116 8.60 5.97 -18.98
N ARG A 117 9.21 4.78 -19.04
CA ARG A 117 10.60 4.57 -18.59
C ARG A 117 11.63 5.36 -19.40
N GLU A 118 11.39 5.63 -20.67
CA GLU A 118 12.35 6.31 -21.55
C GLU A 118 12.41 7.84 -21.34
N GLY A 119 11.47 8.39 -20.57
CA GLY A 119 11.45 9.82 -20.24
C GLY A 119 12.50 10.25 -19.21
N ALA A 120 12.34 11.46 -18.69
CA ALA A 120 13.16 11.95 -17.58
C ALA A 120 13.08 10.98 -16.38
N TRP A 121 14.21 10.79 -15.69
CA TRP A 121 14.38 9.77 -14.64
C TRP A 121 13.30 9.79 -13.54
N TRP A 122 12.72 10.96 -13.25
CA TRP A 122 11.70 11.15 -12.21
C TRP A 122 10.27 10.97 -12.72
N ARG A 123 10.02 11.05 -14.04
CA ARG A 123 8.65 11.03 -14.60
C ARG A 123 7.97 9.69 -14.38
N ALA A 124 8.65 8.61 -14.73
CA ALA A 124 8.12 7.26 -14.55
C ALA A 124 7.77 6.96 -13.08
N PRO A 125 8.71 7.05 -12.10
CA PRO A 125 8.40 6.71 -10.71
C PRO A 125 7.32 7.60 -10.09
N LEU A 126 7.32 8.90 -10.42
CA LEU A 126 6.31 9.81 -9.89
C LEU A 126 4.92 9.51 -10.46
N ALA A 127 4.81 9.31 -11.78
CA ALA A 127 3.52 9.07 -12.43
C ALA A 127 2.96 7.68 -12.07
N SER A 128 3.80 6.64 -12.06
CA SER A 128 3.38 5.29 -11.69
C SER A 128 2.92 5.22 -10.24
N THR A 129 3.71 5.76 -9.31
CA THR A 129 3.36 5.77 -7.88
C THR A 129 2.10 6.61 -7.63
N LEU A 130 1.94 7.76 -8.30
CA LEU A 130 0.74 8.60 -8.17
C LEU A 130 -0.52 7.85 -8.59
N ILE A 131 -0.51 7.23 -9.77
CA ILE A 131 -1.66 6.50 -10.30
C ILE A 131 -1.91 5.24 -9.45
N GLY A 132 -0.87 4.47 -9.18
CA GLY A 132 -0.92 3.26 -8.36
C GLY A 132 -1.47 3.54 -6.96
N SER A 133 -0.92 4.53 -6.25
CA SER A 133 -1.36 4.91 -4.91
C SER A 133 -2.80 5.41 -4.88
N SER A 134 -3.25 6.12 -5.92
CA SER A 134 -4.63 6.58 -6.01
C SER A 134 -5.61 5.42 -6.18
N VAL A 135 -5.28 4.48 -7.07
CA VAL A 135 -6.08 3.26 -7.28
C VAL A 135 -6.08 2.38 -6.03
N ASP A 136 -4.93 2.24 -5.37
CA ASP A 136 -4.79 1.50 -4.10
C ASP A 136 -5.74 2.06 -3.03
N THR A 137 -5.67 3.36 -2.75
CA THR A 137 -6.51 4.00 -1.74
C THR A 137 -7.99 3.87 -2.08
N ILE A 138 -8.38 4.08 -3.34
CA ILE A 138 -9.78 3.95 -3.75
C ILE A 138 -10.28 2.52 -3.51
N ILE A 139 -9.54 1.50 -3.96
CA ILE A 139 -9.95 0.11 -3.83
C ILE A 139 -9.95 -0.32 -2.35
N PHE A 140 -8.87 -0.04 -1.62
CA PHE A 140 -8.72 -0.46 -0.23
C PHE A 140 -9.83 0.09 0.64
N PHE A 141 -10.00 1.42 0.67
CA PHE A 141 -10.97 2.05 1.56
C PHE A 141 -12.42 1.75 1.15
N SER A 142 -12.71 1.65 -0.16
CA SER A 142 -14.04 1.25 -0.61
C SER A 142 -14.38 -0.18 -0.19
N VAL A 143 -13.45 -1.13 -0.37
CA VAL A 143 -13.70 -2.54 -0.02
C VAL A 143 -13.74 -2.74 1.49
N ALA A 144 -12.80 -2.14 2.22
CA ALA A 144 -12.66 -2.33 3.65
C ALA A 144 -13.75 -1.65 4.48
N PHE A 145 -14.20 -0.44 4.10
CA PHE A 145 -15.02 0.41 4.98
C PHE A 145 -16.35 0.89 4.38
N SER A 146 -16.59 0.76 3.07
CA SER A 146 -17.88 1.19 2.49
C SER A 146 -19.04 0.33 3.03
N GLY A 147 -20.14 0.98 3.43
CA GLY A 147 -21.35 0.28 3.87
C GLY A 147 -21.99 -0.60 2.78
N ALA A 148 -21.75 -0.28 1.50
CA ALA A 148 -22.27 -1.06 0.37
C ALA A 148 -21.75 -2.50 0.31
N LEU A 149 -20.60 -2.77 0.95
CA LEU A 149 -19.93 -4.07 0.96
C LEU A 149 -19.99 -4.77 2.33
N SER A 150 -20.79 -4.25 3.27
CA SER A 150 -20.94 -4.87 4.60
C SER A 150 -21.56 -6.26 4.56
N PHE A 151 -22.26 -6.63 3.47
CA PHE A 151 -22.78 -7.99 3.29
C PHE A 151 -21.67 -9.06 3.15
N ILE A 152 -20.44 -8.69 2.81
CA ILE A 152 -19.29 -9.61 2.68
C ILE A 152 -18.87 -10.17 4.05
N GLU A 153 -19.01 -9.37 5.11
CA GLU A 153 -18.64 -9.76 6.48
C GLU A 153 -19.64 -9.12 7.47
N PRO A 154 -20.88 -9.64 7.57
CA PRO A 154 -21.93 -9.03 8.39
C PRO A 154 -21.63 -9.05 9.90
N SER A 155 -20.73 -9.93 10.33
CA SER A 155 -20.35 -10.10 11.73
C SER A 155 -19.43 -9.02 12.26
N ASN A 156 -18.77 -8.25 11.40
CA ASN A 156 -17.82 -7.23 11.81
C ASN A 156 -18.37 -5.83 11.50
N ASP A 157 -18.63 -5.06 12.55
CA ASP A 157 -19.26 -3.75 12.41
C ASP A 157 -18.24 -2.69 11.92
N VAL A 158 -18.56 -2.08 10.79
CA VAL A 158 -17.80 -0.96 10.20
C VAL A 158 -18.60 0.35 10.23
N SER A 159 -19.74 0.39 10.93
CA SER A 159 -20.64 1.54 10.98
C SER A 159 -19.94 2.80 11.51
N TRP A 160 -18.99 2.65 12.43
CA TRP A 160 -18.13 3.72 12.93
C TRP A 160 -17.41 4.46 11.78
N ALA A 161 -17.01 3.74 10.73
CA ALA A 161 -16.29 4.31 9.60
C ALA A 161 -17.23 5.15 8.69
N ALA A 162 -18.55 4.95 8.81
CA ALA A 162 -19.57 5.70 8.08
C ALA A 162 -20.01 6.99 8.80
N GLU A 163 -19.46 7.29 9.98
CA GLU A 163 -19.77 8.52 10.70
C GLU A 163 -19.48 9.76 9.84
N MET A 164 -20.43 10.69 9.77
CA MET A 164 -20.33 11.88 8.92
C MET A 164 -19.62 12.99 9.65
N LEU A 165 -18.39 13.31 9.23
CA LEU A 165 -17.53 14.30 9.85
C LEU A 165 -16.92 15.23 8.79
N PRO A 166 -16.48 16.46 9.15
CA PRO A 166 -15.75 17.32 8.22
C PRO A 166 -14.47 16.64 7.73
N LEU A 167 -14.22 16.70 6.42
CA LEU A 167 -12.99 16.19 5.79
C LEU A 167 -11.74 16.76 6.49
N LEU A 168 -10.88 15.90 7.04
CA LEU A 168 -9.69 16.26 7.82
C LEU A 168 -9.96 17.27 8.96
N GLY A 169 -11.18 17.30 9.50
CA GLY A 169 -11.59 18.26 10.53
C GLY A 169 -11.89 19.68 10.02
N ALA A 170 -11.67 19.96 8.72
CA ALA A 170 -11.98 21.23 8.09
C ALA A 170 -12.32 21.01 6.61
N GLY A 171 -13.61 20.98 6.27
CA GLY A 171 -14.04 20.74 4.89
C GLY A 171 -15.49 20.30 4.76
N PRO A 172 -15.89 19.76 3.58
CA PRO A 172 -17.20 19.20 3.40
C PRO A 172 -17.41 18.00 4.32
N VAL A 173 -18.66 17.77 4.72
CA VAL A 173 -19.03 16.62 5.55
C VAL A 173 -19.02 15.36 4.69
N VAL A 174 -18.20 14.39 5.05
CA VAL A 174 -18.02 13.11 4.35
C VAL A 174 -17.98 11.97 5.36
N PRO A 175 -18.18 10.70 4.95
CA PRO A 175 -17.95 9.56 5.82
C PRO A 175 -16.51 9.54 6.34
N LEU A 176 -16.32 9.14 7.60
CA LEU A 176 -15.01 9.08 8.25
C LEU A 176 -13.99 8.31 7.41
N TRP A 177 -14.36 7.16 6.85
CA TRP A 177 -13.47 6.37 6.01
C TRP A 177 -12.98 7.12 4.76
N VAL A 178 -13.78 8.04 4.21
CA VAL A 178 -13.37 8.89 3.08
C VAL A 178 -12.34 9.92 3.55
N SER A 179 -12.50 10.47 4.75
CA SER A 179 -11.51 11.35 5.36
C SER A 179 -10.20 10.62 5.65
N LEU A 180 -10.26 9.40 6.17
CA LEU A 180 -9.09 8.54 6.38
C LEU A 180 -8.40 8.20 5.04
N ALA A 181 -9.18 7.88 4.01
CA ALA A 181 -8.67 7.60 2.66
C ALA A 181 -7.92 8.81 2.09
N PHE A 182 -8.48 10.01 2.26
CA PHE A 182 -7.85 11.24 1.79
C PHE A 182 -6.56 11.55 2.56
N ALA A 183 -6.55 11.35 3.89
CA ALA A 183 -5.35 11.51 4.71
C ALA A 183 -4.23 10.53 4.28
N ASP A 184 -4.57 9.25 4.10
CA ASP A 184 -3.66 8.21 3.63
C ASP A 184 -3.09 8.55 2.25
N TRP A 185 -3.95 8.99 1.33
CA TRP A 185 -3.53 9.41 0.00
C TRP A 185 -2.55 10.59 0.04
N MET A 186 -2.80 11.61 0.86
CA MET A 186 -1.87 12.74 1.02
C MET A 186 -0.49 12.30 1.53
N VAL A 187 -0.44 11.35 2.47
CA VAL A 187 0.82 10.77 2.94
C VAL A 187 1.53 10.02 1.82
N LYS A 188 0.81 9.18 1.07
CA LYS A 188 1.34 8.48 -0.12
C LYS A 188 1.95 9.45 -1.13
N LEU A 189 1.26 10.55 -1.46
CA LEU A 189 1.78 11.55 -2.40
C LEU A 189 3.04 12.25 -1.89
N SER A 190 3.03 12.62 -0.60
CA SER A 190 4.18 13.28 0.03
C SER A 190 5.40 12.35 0.03
N LEU A 191 5.19 11.09 0.39
CA LEU A 191 6.25 10.08 0.37
C LEU A 191 6.69 9.72 -1.04
N ALA A 192 5.81 9.72 -2.04
CA ALA A 192 6.18 9.50 -3.44
C ALA A 192 7.17 10.58 -3.92
N LEU A 193 6.93 11.84 -3.57
CA LEU A 193 7.85 12.94 -3.89
C LEU A 193 9.19 12.79 -3.16
N LEU A 194 9.17 12.45 -1.87
CA LEU A 194 10.39 12.21 -1.10
C LEU A 194 11.17 10.99 -1.60
N ALA A 195 10.48 9.95 -2.06
CA ALA A 195 11.05 8.71 -2.57
C ALA A 195 11.81 8.88 -3.89
N LEU A 196 11.61 9.99 -4.63
CA LEU A 196 12.40 10.30 -5.82
C LEU A 196 13.90 10.41 -5.51
N VAL A 197 14.26 10.89 -4.32
CA VAL A 197 15.66 11.01 -3.89
C VAL A 197 16.33 9.64 -3.71
N PRO A 198 15.83 8.74 -2.81
CA PRO A 198 16.42 7.41 -2.67
C PRO A 198 16.28 6.59 -3.96
N PHE A 199 15.21 6.75 -4.75
CA PHE A 199 15.09 6.12 -6.07
C PHE A 199 16.30 6.44 -6.95
N ARG A 200 16.63 7.74 -7.11
CA ARG A 200 17.74 8.18 -7.94
C ARG A 200 19.09 7.63 -7.44
N ILE A 201 19.29 7.63 -6.13
CA ILE A 201 20.54 7.14 -5.51
C ILE A 201 20.69 5.63 -5.73
N ILE A 202 19.65 4.85 -5.44
CA ILE A 202 19.68 3.38 -5.52
C ILE A 202 19.87 2.95 -6.96
N VAL A 203 19.07 3.47 -7.90
CA VAL A 203 19.19 3.15 -9.34
C VAL A 203 20.59 3.50 -9.85
N GLY A 204 21.10 4.70 -9.56
CA GLY A 204 22.44 5.10 -9.96
C GLY A 204 23.52 4.13 -9.46
N SER A 205 23.41 3.69 -8.21
CA SER A 205 24.37 2.75 -7.60
C SER A 205 24.31 1.34 -8.20
N LEU A 206 23.12 0.85 -8.55
CA LEU A 206 22.92 -0.50 -9.09
C LEU A 206 23.29 -0.58 -10.58
N THR A 207 22.98 0.45 -11.35
CA THR A 207 23.38 0.51 -12.77
C THR A 207 24.89 0.62 -12.90
N ALA A 208 25.56 1.42 -12.07
CA ALA A 208 27.03 1.56 -12.09
C ALA A 208 27.79 0.28 -11.71
N ARG A 209 27.16 -0.67 -11.00
CA ARG A 209 27.76 -1.98 -10.68
C ARG A 209 27.60 -3.02 -11.79
N THR A 210 26.78 -2.72 -12.80
CA THR A 210 26.44 -3.65 -13.88
C THR A 210 27.19 -3.34 -15.18
N THR A 211 27.77 -2.13 -15.30
CA THR A 211 28.74 -1.71 -16.32
C THR A 211 30.17 -1.84 -15.84
#